data_AF-A0AA50ZD77-F1
#
_entry.id   AF-A0AA50ZD77-F1
#
_cell.length_a   1.000
_cell.length_b   1.000
_cell.length_c   1.000
_cell.angle_alpha   90.00
_cell.angle_beta   90.00
_cell.angle_gamma   90.00
#
_symmetry.space_group_name_H-M   'P 1'
#
loop_
_entity.id
_entity.type
_entity.pdbx_description
1 polymer ?
#
loop_
_entity_poly.entity_id
_entity_poly.type
_entity_poly.pdbx_seq_one_letter_code
_entity_poly.pdbx_strand_id
1 'polypeptide(L)'
;WQVETRIHVNGGEYIGFIKEDGSFAIHNTPTGSYVVEVVNPDYMYEPVRVEINSKGKYRARRVNYIQTSQVIQVPYPLRMKALSKFRYFQIREQWRLTDFLFNPMVIMMILPLLLIMVLPKMMNDPDTKEDLKQITNLAKMSDMPEMS
;
A
#
# COMPACT_ATOMS: atom_id res chain seq x y z
N TRP A 1 17.47 -5.05 -18.37
CA TRP A 1 17.17 -3.84 -17.57
C TRP A 1 17.64 -2.55 -18.24
N GLN A 2 18.94 -2.21 -18.34
CA GLN A 2 19.38 -0.93 -18.95
C GLN A 2 18.89 -0.72 -20.39
N VAL A 3 19.01 -1.75 -21.25
CA VAL A 3 18.57 -1.71 -22.66
C VAL A 3 17.05 -1.49 -22.81
N GLU A 4 16.29 -1.93 -21.82
CA GLU A 4 14.82 -1.83 -21.78
C GLU A 4 14.35 -0.56 -21.06
N THR A 5 15.27 0.17 -20.42
CA THR A 5 14.93 1.40 -19.70
C THR A 5 15.23 2.62 -20.56
N ARG A 6 14.26 3.51 -20.66
CA ARG A 6 14.40 4.81 -21.33
C ARG A 6 14.03 5.93 -20.37
N ILE A 7 14.67 7.08 -20.52
CA ILE A 7 14.29 8.28 -19.79
C ILE A 7 13.43 9.12 -20.70
N HIS A 8 12.17 9.30 -20.34
CA HIS A 8 11.25 10.15 -21.08
C HIS A 8 11.14 11.52 -20.41
N VAL A 9 11.09 12.57 -21.22
CA VAL A 9 10.74 13.92 -20.79
C VAL A 9 9.45 14.33 -21.48
N ASN A 10 8.48 14.82 -20.72
CA ASN A 10 7.16 15.23 -21.21
C ASN A 10 6.50 14.17 -22.11
N GLY A 11 6.44 12.91 -21.65
CA GLY A 11 5.82 11.83 -22.41
C GLY A 11 6.62 11.37 -23.64
N GLY A 12 7.90 11.77 -23.77
CA GLY A 12 8.79 11.35 -24.85
C GLY A 12 9.14 12.46 -25.85
N GLU A 13 8.82 13.72 -25.54
CA GLU A 13 9.31 14.90 -26.28
C GLU A 13 10.84 14.90 -26.39
N TYR A 14 11.50 14.54 -25.27
CA TYR A 14 12.91 14.21 -25.26
C TYR A 14 13.11 12.80 -24.71
N ILE A 15 14.04 12.07 -25.32
CA ILE A 15 14.38 10.71 -24.93
C ILE A 15 15.86 10.67 -24.54
N GLY A 16 16.13 10.23 -23.32
CA GLY A 16 17.46 9.97 -22.78
C GLY A 16 17.72 8.49 -22.59
N PHE A 17 18.99 8.13 -22.55
CA PHE A 17 19.46 6.76 -22.30
C PHE A 17 20.26 6.69 -21.00
N ILE A 18 20.23 5.51 -20.39
CA ILE A 18 21.00 5.22 -19.18
C ILE A 18 22.38 4.71 -19.59
N LYS A 19 23.42 5.20 -18.92
CA LYS A 19 24.81 4.76 -19.07
C LYS A 19 25.08 3.49 -18.26
N GLU A 20 26.23 2.86 -18.48
CA GLU A 20 26.63 1.65 -17.76
C GLU A 20 26.67 1.83 -16.23
N ASP A 21 27.03 3.03 -15.75
CA ASP A 21 27.06 3.41 -14.33
C ASP A 21 25.66 3.69 -13.72
N GLY A 22 24.59 3.57 -14.53
CA GLY A 22 23.22 3.86 -14.11
C GLY A 22 22.85 5.34 -14.11
N SER A 23 23.77 6.24 -14.49
CA SER A 23 23.48 7.65 -14.67
C SER A 23 22.80 7.93 -16.00
N PHE A 24 22.15 9.08 -16.12
CA PHE A 24 21.60 9.56 -17.38
C PHE A 24 21.78 11.07 -17.50
N ALA A 25 21.80 11.56 -18.73
CA ALA A 25 21.83 12.98 -19.03
C ALA A 25 20.92 13.27 -20.22
N ILE A 26 20.26 14.42 -20.18
CA ILE A 26 19.40 14.91 -21.26
C ILE A 26 19.97 16.26 -21.66
N HIS A 27 20.31 16.38 -22.94
CA HIS A 27 20.97 17.55 -23.50
C HIS A 27 19.98 18.37 -24.33
N ASN A 28 20.33 19.63 -24.58
CA ASN A 28 19.58 20.55 -25.43
C ASN A 28 18.12 20.78 -25.00
N THR A 29 17.86 20.73 -23.68
CA THR A 29 16.55 21.08 -23.12
C THR A 29 16.47 22.59 -22.89
N PRO A 30 15.50 23.29 -23.51
CA PRO A 30 15.32 24.72 -23.30
C PRO A 30 14.80 25.03 -21.89
N THR A 31 14.66 26.32 -21.59
CA THR A 31 14.12 26.78 -20.31
C THR A 31 12.64 26.45 -20.22
N GLY A 32 12.19 25.84 -19.13
CA GLY A 32 10.81 25.38 -19.00
C GLY A 32 10.57 24.48 -17.79
N SER A 33 9.36 23.95 -17.70
CA SER A 33 8.97 22.95 -16.71
C SER A 33 8.71 21.62 -17.41
N TYR A 34 9.45 20.59 -17.01
CA TYR A 34 9.43 19.29 -17.64
C TYR A 34 9.10 18.21 -16.63
N VAL A 35 8.39 17.17 -17.06
CA VAL A 35 8.19 15.95 -16.28
C VAL A 35 9.15 14.89 -16.79
N VAL A 36 10.04 14.41 -15.93
CA VAL A 36 11.02 13.37 -16.22
C VAL A 36 10.53 12.05 -15.63
N GLU A 37 10.52 11.02 -16.48
CA GLU A 37 10.00 9.70 -16.16
C GLU A 37 11.02 8.64 -16.58
N VAL A 38 11.16 7.60 -15.76
CA VAL A 38 11.95 6.41 -16.12
C VAL A 38 10.97 5.35 -16.59
N VAL A 39 11.03 5.02 -17.86
CA VAL A 39 10.17 4.04 -18.51
C VAL A 39 10.90 2.71 -18.53
N ASN A 40 10.34 1.70 -17.87
CA ASN A 40 10.84 0.34 -17.86
C ASN A 40 9.63 -0.63 -17.89
N PRO A 41 9.71 -1.76 -18.62
CA PRO A 41 8.60 -2.72 -18.67
C PRO A 41 8.37 -3.45 -17.33
N ASP A 42 9.41 -3.75 -16.57
CA ASP A 42 9.24 -4.52 -15.34
C ASP A 42 9.00 -3.64 -14.11
N TYR A 43 9.55 -2.43 -14.07
CA TYR A 43 9.60 -1.60 -12.87
C TYR A 43 8.92 -0.25 -13.04
N MET A 44 8.14 0.12 -12.03
CA MET A 44 7.52 1.43 -11.93
C MET A 44 8.43 2.40 -11.18
N TYR A 45 8.59 3.60 -11.70
CA TYR A 45 9.35 4.69 -11.10
C TYR A 45 8.45 5.89 -10.84
N GLU A 46 8.79 6.69 -9.84
CA GLU A 46 8.09 7.94 -9.57
C GLU A 46 8.51 9.03 -10.55
N PRO A 47 7.57 9.73 -11.23
CA PRO A 47 7.92 10.85 -12.09
C PRO A 47 8.34 12.07 -11.28
N VAL A 48 9.28 12.85 -11.81
CA VAL A 48 9.80 14.05 -11.16
C VAL A 48 9.66 15.25 -12.09
N ARG A 49 9.16 16.37 -11.56
CA ARG A 49 9.11 17.63 -12.30
C ARG A 49 10.42 18.39 -12.12
N VAL A 50 11.07 18.75 -13.22
CA VAL A 50 12.28 19.57 -13.25
C VAL A 50 11.96 20.90 -13.92
N GLU A 51 12.26 21.99 -13.24
CA GLU A 51 12.11 23.35 -13.73
C GLU A 51 13.49 23.95 -14.00
N ILE A 52 13.65 24.50 -15.19
CA ILE A 52 14.89 25.10 -15.68
C ILE A 52 14.64 26.60 -15.91
N ASN A 53 15.31 27.45 -15.14
CA ASN A 53 15.23 28.90 -15.31
C ASN A 53 16.13 29.37 -16.46
N SER A 54 15.88 30.57 -16.99
CA SER A 54 16.71 31.25 -18.01
C SER A 54 18.16 31.43 -17.62
N LYS A 55 18.46 31.44 -16.31
CA LYS A 55 19.82 31.48 -15.76
C LYS A 55 20.50 30.10 -15.64
N GLY A 56 19.87 29.04 -16.14
CA GLY A 56 20.39 27.66 -16.04
C GLY A 56 20.29 27.05 -14.63
N LYS A 57 19.55 27.67 -13.70
CA LYS A 57 19.28 27.07 -12.39
C LYS A 57 18.18 26.02 -12.51
N TYR A 58 18.40 24.86 -11.87
CA TYR A 58 17.46 23.75 -11.85
C TYR A 58 16.74 23.67 -10.51
N ARG A 59 15.45 23.32 -10.54
CA ARG A 59 14.67 22.95 -9.37
C ARG A 59 13.89 21.67 -9.67
N ALA A 60 14.13 20.63 -8.89
CA ALA A 60 13.39 19.38 -9.01
C ALA A 60 12.34 19.28 -7.88
N ARG A 61 11.13 18.84 -8.21
CA ARG A 61 10.04 18.61 -7.26
C ARG A 61 9.19 17.40 -7.63
N ARG A 62 8.53 16.82 -6.63
CA ARG A 62 7.57 15.72 -6.85
C ARG A 62 6.42 16.19 -7.76
N VAL A 63 5.98 15.32 -8.66
CA VAL A 63 4.84 15.62 -9.53
C VAL A 63 3.55 15.48 -8.73
N ASN A 64 2.73 16.54 -8.72
CA ASN A 64 1.36 16.51 -8.20
C ASN A 64 0.45 17.20 -9.21
N TYR A 65 -0.50 16.45 -9.76
CA TYR A 65 -1.46 16.95 -10.76
C TYR A 65 -2.70 17.60 -10.13
N ILE A 66 -2.97 17.33 -8.85
CA ILE A 66 -4.14 17.85 -8.13
C ILE A 66 -3.79 19.22 -7.51
N GLN A 67 -2.69 19.27 -6.76
CA GLN A 67 -2.21 20.48 -6.10
C GLN A 67 -0.91 20.96 -6.75
N THR A 68 -1.04 21.72 -7.84
CA THR A 68 0.12 22.20 -8.62
C THR A 68 0.98 23.21 -7.88
N SER A 69 0.41 23.91 -6.89
CA SER A 69 1.09 24.87 -6.01
C SER A 69 1.94 24.20 -4.92
N GLN A 70 1.69 22.93 -4.62
CA GLN A 70 2.48 22.21 -3.63
C GLN A 70 3.90 21.97 -4.18
N VAL A 71 4.90 22.39 -3.41
CA VAL A 71 6.31 22.24 -3.76
C VAL A 71 6.98 21.32 -2.75
N ILE A 72 7.12 20.06 -3.11
CA ILE A 72 7.96 19.10 -2.38
C ILE A 72 9.25 18.96 -3.18
N GLN A 73 10.30 19.66 -2.74
CA GLN A 73 11.59 19.65 -3.41
C GLN A 73 12.24 18.27 -3.29
N VAL A 74 12.83 17.80 -4.40
CA VAL A 74 13.62 16.57 -4.42
C VAL A 74 15.07 16.91 -4.77
N PRO A 75 16.04 16.10 -4.30
CA PRO A 75 17.45 16.37 -4.58
C PRO A 75 17.76 16.31 -6.09
N TYR A 76 18.70 17.14 -6.50
CA TYR A 76 19.30 17.12 -7.83
C TYR A 76 20.81 16.91 -7.69
N PRO A 77 21.48 16.04 -8.50
CA PRO A 77 20.93 15.22 -9.59
C PRO A 77 19.85 14.22 -9.15
N LEU A 78 18.96 13.88 -10.07
CA LEU A 78 17.81 13.02 -9.78
C LEU A 78 18.26 11.61 -9.37
N ARG A 79 17.80 11.15 -8.20
CA ARG A 79 18.01 9.79 -7.71
C ARG A 79 16.69 9.02 -7.74
N MET A 80 16.36 8.49 -8.92
CA MET A 80 15.09 7.80 -9.15
C MET A 80 15.23 6.33 -8.75
N LYS A 81 14.46 5.89 -7.75
CA LYS A 81 14.41 4.50 -7.30
C LYS A 81 13.15 3.83 -7.83
N ALA A 82 13.24 2.54 -8.12
CA ALA A 82 12.08 1.74 -8.46
C ALA A 82 11.14 1.65 -7.25
N LEU A 83 9.86 1.93 -7.46
CA LEU A 83 8.82 1.83 -6.44
C LEU A 83 8.36 0.39 -6.27
N SER A 84 8.02 -0.26 -7.37
CA SER A 84 7.50 -1.64 -7.38
C SER A 84 7.64 -2.28 -8.76
N LYS A 85 7.42 -3.59 -8.84
CA LYS A 85 7.34 -4.31 -10.11
C LYS A 85 5.93 -4.14 -10.70
N PHE A 86 5.84 -3.87 -12.00
CA PHE A 86 4.57 -3.84 -12.72
C PHE A 86 3.87 -5.20 -12.65
N ARG A 87 2.60 -5.17 -12.24
CA ARG A 87 1.70 -6.32 -12.28
C ARG A 87 0.70 -6.12 -13.41
N TYR A 88 1.13 -6.49 -14.62
CA TYR A 88 0.29 -6.38 -15.82
C TYR A 88 -0.96 -7.27 -15.77
N PHE A 89 -0.85 -8.40 -15.06
CA PHE A 89 -1.92 -9.37 -14.96
C PHE A 89 -2.49 -9.39 -13.55
N GLN A 90 -3.81 -9.41 -13.47
CA GLN A 90 -4.51 -9.74 -12.24
C GLN A 90 -4.44 -11.26 -12.02
N ILE A 91 -4.12 -11.65 -10.80
CA ILE A 91 -4.13 -13.06 -10.41
C ILE A 91 -5.59 -13.47 -10.29
N ARG A 92 -5.98 -14.58 -10.93
CA ARG A 92 -7.33 -15.13 -10.79
C ARG A 92 -7.57 -15.51 -9.34
N GLU A 93 -8.79 -15.27 -8.86
CA GLU A 93 -9.21 -15.79 -7.57
C GLU A 93 -9.09 -17.32 -7.58
N GLN A 94 -8.34 -17.83 -6.62
CA GLN A 94 -8.15 -19.26 -6.44
C GLN A 94 -9.08 -19.69 -5.31
N TRP A 95 -9.63 -20.90 -5.42
CA TRP A 95 -10.29 -21.52 -4.29
C TRP A 95 -9.25 -21.80 -3.21
N ARG A 96 -9.23 -20.96 -2.17
CA ARG A 96 -8.40 -21.19 -0.98
C ARG A 96 -9.30 -21.70 0.13
N LEU A 97 -8.96 -22.85 0.69
CA LEU A 97 -9.65 -23.42 1.87
C LEU A 97 -9.69 -22.42 3.03
N THR A 98 -8.67 -21.56 3.15
CA THR A 98 -8.64 -20.46 4.12
C THR A 98 -9.75 -19.45 3.86
N ASP A 99 -10.02 -19.09 2.61
CA ASP A 99 -11.01 -18.07 2.26
C ASP A 99 -12.43 -18.60 2.51
N PHE A 100 -12.63 -19.92 2.41
CA PHE A 100 -13.85 -20.59 2.84
C PHE A 100 -13.98 -20.65 4.37
N LEU A 101 -12.95 -21.08 5.09
CA LEU A 101 -12.98 -21.19 6.55
C LEU A 101 -13.15 -19.82 7.22
N PHE A 102 -12.46 -18.80 6.72
CA PHE A 102 -12.54 -17.42 7.22
C PHE A 102 -13.69 -16.62 6.64
N ASN A 103 -14.60 -17.27 5.89
CA ASN A 103 -15.81 -16.62 5.43
C ASN A 103 -16.71 -16.32 6.65
N PRO A 104 -17.15 -15.06 6.87
CA PRO A 104 -17.94 -14.70 8.03
C PRO A 104 -19.21 -15.54 8.17
N MET A 105 -19.81 -15.99 7.06
CA MET A 105 -20.98 -16.87 7.10
C MET A 105 -20.65 -18.28 7.62
N VAL A 106 -19.50 -18.83 7.24
CA VAL A 106 -19.06 -20.18 7.67
C VAL A 106 -18.67 -20.18 9.14
N ILE A 107 -17.92 -19.17 9.60
CA ILE A 107 -17.55 -19.02 11.01
C ILE A 107 -18.82 -18.88 11.87
N MET A 108 -19.76 -18.01 11.47
CA MET A 108 -20.99 -17.78 12.23
C MET A 108 -21.90 -19.01 12.29
N MET A 109 -21.78 -19.95 11.35
CA MET A 109 -22.53 -21.20 11.39
C MET A 109 -21.85 -22.27 12.26
N ILE A 110 -20.52 -22.43 12.12
CA ILE A 110 -19.78 -23.50 12.82
C ILE A 110 -19.55 -23.15 14.29
N LEU A 111 -19.23 -21.89 14.61
CA LEU A 111 -18.88 -21.47 15.96
C LEU A 111 -20.02 -21.72 16.98
N PRO A 112 -21.29 -21.35 16.72
CA PRO A 112 -22.38 -21.65 17.65
C PRO A 112 -22.64 -23.15 17.81
N LEU A 113 -22.52 -23.95 16.74
CA LEU A 113 -22.70 -25.40 16.82
C LEU A 113 -21.62 -26.06 17.69
N LEU A 114 -20.36 -25.62 17.54
CA LEU A 114 -19.25 -26.08 18.38
C LEU A 114 -19.51 -25.72 19.84
N LEU A 115 -19.93 -24.48 20.13
CA LEU A 115 -20.29 -24.06 21.49
C LEU A 115 -21.42 -24.91 22.06
N ILE A 116 -22.50 -25.17 21.31
CA ILE A 116 -23.61 -26.03 21.77
C ILE A 116 -23.15 -27.46 22.07
N MET A 117 -22.14 -27.98 21.37
CA MET A 117 -21.60 -29.32 21.61
C MET A 117 -20.64 -29.38 22.81
N VAL A 118 -19.82 -28.34 23.00
CA VAL A 118 -18.77 -28.30 24.02
C VAL A 118 -19.27 -27.75 25.34
N LEU A 119 -20.16 -26.75 25.33
CA LEU A 119 -20.73 -26.14 26.53
C LEU A 119 -21.35 -27.18 27.48
N PRO A 120 -22.15 -28.17 27.03
CA PRO A 120 -22.68 -29.21 27.94
C PRO A 120 -21.60 -30.08 28.57
N LYS A 121 -20.49 -30.33 27.86
CA LYS A 121 -19.38 -31.12 28.40
C LYS A 121 -18.56 -30.32 29.42
N MET A 122 -18.26 -29.07 29.13
CA MET A 122 -17.61 -28.17 30.09
C MET A 122 -18.50 -27.89 31.30
N MET A 123 -19.81 -27.68 31.07
CA MET A 123 -20.79 -27.52 32.13
C MET A 123 -21.03 -28.79 32.93
N ASN A 124 -20.47 -29.95 32.59
CA ASN A 124 -20.52 -31.13 33.45
C ASN A 124 -19.39 -31.15 34.48
N ASP A 125 -18.28 -30.48 34.20
CA ASP A 125 -17.15 -30.33 35.13
C ASP A 125 -17.53 -29.35 36.26
N PRO A 126 -17.33 -29.73 37.55
CA PRO A 126 -17.73 -28.93 38.70
C PRO A 126 -17.04 -27.56 38.74
N ASP A 127 -15.75 -27.49 38.38
CA ASP A 127 -14.97 -26.25 38.39
C ASP A 127 -15.53 -25.21 37.38
N THR A 128 -15.88 -25.65 36.17
CA THR A 128 -16.44 -24.74 35.16
C THR A 128 -17.85 -24.27 35.49
N LYS A 129 -18.65 -25.08 36.22
CA LYS A 129 -19.96 -24.64 36.74
C LYS A 129 -19.80 -23.51 37.75
N GLU A 130 -18.78 -23.55 38.59
CA GLU A 130 -18.51 -22.51 39.57
C GLU A 130 -18.03 -21.23 38.89
N ASP A 131 -17.11 -21.34 37.93
CA ASP A 131 -16.64 -20.19 37.15
C ASP A 131 -17.78 -19.53 36.38
N LEU A 132 -18.64 -20.29 35.71
CA LEU A 132 -19.81 -19.74 35.01
C LEU A 132 -20.81 -19.05 35.95
N LYS A 133 -21.00 -19.58 37.16
CA LYS A 133 -21.82 -18.93 38.20
C LYS A 133 -21.17 -17.63 38.68
N GLN A 134 -19.85 -17.60 38.87
CA GLN A 134 -19.13 -16.39 39.25
C GLN A 134 -19.20 -15.31 38.17
N ILE A 135 -18.99 -15.67 36.90
CA ILE A 135 -19.09 -14.75 35.76
C ILE A 135 -20.53 -14.23 35.61
N THR A 136 -21.54 -15.09 35.80
CA THR A 136 -22.95 -14.68 35.78
C THR A 136 -23.31 -13.76 36.95
N ASN A 137 -22.76 -14.00 38.15
CA ASN A 137 -22.96 -13.15 39.31
C ASN A 137 -22.28 -11.79 39.14
N LEU A 138 -21.07 -11.75 38.58
CA LEU A 138 -20.35 -10.51 38.24
C LEU A 138 -21.09 -9.70 37.17
N ALA A 139 -21.61 -10.35 36.12
CA ALA A 139 -22.42 -9.70 35.09
C ALA A 139 -23.76 -9.16 35.64
N LYS A 140 -24.36 -9.84 36.62
CA LYS A 140 -25.55 -9.34 37.34
C LYS A 140 -25.23 -8.18 38.28
N MET A 141 -24.03 -8.15 38.86
CA MET A 141 -23.58 -7.05 39.72
C MET A 141 -23.30 -5.76 38.93
N SER A 142 -22.91 -5.85 37.66
CA SER A 142 -22.73 -4.69 36.77
C SER A 142 -24.04 -4.04 36.29
N ASP A 143 -25.19 -4.70 36.49
CA ASP A 143 -26.52 -4.22 36.08
C ASP A 143 -27.33 -3.64 37.26
N MET A 144 -26.71 -3.44 38.44
CA MET A 144 -27.36 -2.68 39.51
C MET A 144 -27.34 -1.18 39.16
N PRO A 145 -28.49 -0.52 38.97
CA PRO A 145 -28.53 0.93 38.81
C PRO A 145 -28.06 1.58 40.12
N GLU A 146 -27.26 2.65 40.02
CA GLU A 146 -26.97 3.54 41.14
C GLU A 146 -28.31 3.92 41.81
N MET A 147 -28.53 3.44 43.04
CA MET A 147 -29.64 3.95 43.85
C MET A 147 -29.32 5.39 44.25
N SER A 148 -30.34 6.24 44.09
CA SER A 148 -30.40 7.66 44.47
C SER A 148 -29.87 7.96 45.87
#